data_AF-A0A822E316-F1
#
_entry.id   AF-A0A822E316-F1
#
_cell.length_a   1.000
_cell.length_b   1.000
_cell.length_c   1.000
_cell.angle_alpha   90.00
_cell.angle_beta   90.00
_cell.angle_gamma   90.00
#
_symmetry.space_group_name_H-M   'P 1'
#
loop_
_entity.id
_entity.type
_entity.pdbx_description
1 polymer ?
#
loop_
_entity_poly.entity_id
_entity_poly.type
_entity_poly.pdbx_seq_one_letter_code
_entity_poly.pdbx_strand_id
1 'polypeptide(L)' 'KPDYEFLQTLFRTSIARRAYKESDLYDWEKESNGIEDEVLTQNSALQQQAQQTQQQQQQAVLSNIN' A
#
# COMPACT_ATOMS: atom_id res chain seq x y z
N LYS A 1 -27.11 -35.54 11.42
CA LYS A 1 -25.68 -35.29 11.09
C LYS A 1 -25.65 -34.25 9.98
N PRO A 2 -24.86 -33.16 10.08
CA PRO A 2 -24.75 -32.18 8.99
C PRO A 2 -24.12 -32.80 7.74
N ASP A 3 -24.56 -32.35 6.57
CA ASP A 3 -23.97 -32.72 5.28
C ASP A 3 -22.87 -31.71 4.92
N TYR A 4 -21.64 -32.04 5.31
CA TYR A 4 -20.48 -31.17 5.08
C TYR A 4 -20.04 -31.15 3.60
N GLU A 5 -20.28 -32.23 2.86
CA GLU A 5 -19.93 -32.34 1.43
C GLU A 5 -20.81 -31.40 0.60
N PHE A 6 -22.11 -31.38 0.90
CA PHE A 6 -23.04 -30.43 0.29
C PHE A 6 -22.64 -28.98 0.55
N LEU A 7 -22.34 -28.64 1.82
CA LEU A 7 -21.92 -27.30 2.21
C LEU A 7 -20.62 -26.89 1.47
N GLN A 8 -19.62 -27.77 1.44
CA GLN A 8 -18.36 -27.50 0.76
C GLN A 8 -18.57 -27.27 -0.74
N THR A 9 -19.44 -28.08 -1.37
CA THR A 9 -19.80 -27.93 -2.79
C THR A 9 -20.45 -26.56 -3.06
N LEU A 10 -21.42 -26.15 -2.24
CA LEU A 10 -22.07 -24.84 -2.37
C LEU A 10 -21.08 -23.68 -2.31
N PHE A 11 -20.14 -23.72 -1.36
CA PHE A 11 -19.13 -22.66 -1.23
C PHE A 11 -18.16 -22.66 -2.42
N ARG A 12 -17.65 -23.83 -2.83
CA ARG A 12 -16.74 -23.95 -3.99
C ARG A 12 -17.37 -23.43 -5.28
N THR A 13 -18.62 -23.79 -5.57
CA THR A 13 -19.34 -23.29 -6.75
C THR A 13 -19.51 -21.77 -6.69
N SER A 14 -19.80 -21.22 -5.51
CA SER A 14 -19.99 -19.77 -5.33
C SER A 14 -18.70 -18.97 -5.51
N ILE A 15 -17.58 -19.49 -5.00
CA ILE A 15 -16.23 -18.93 -5.15
C ILE A 15 -15.83 -18.92 -6.63
N ALA A 16 -15.96 -20.07 -7.31
CA ALA A 16 -15.63 -20.20 -8.72
C ALA A 16 -16.47 -19.27 -9.61
N ARG A 17 -17.77 -19.13 -9.33
CA ARG A 17 -18.67 -18.23 -10.08
C ARG A 17 -18.27 -16.76 -9.97
N ARG A 18 -17.74 -16.34 -8.81
CA ARG A 18 -17.24 -14.98 -8.57
C ARG A 18 -15.77 -14.79 -8.95
N ALA A 19 -15.11 -15.85 -9.44
CA ALA A 19 -13.70 -15.86 -9.80
C ALA A 19 -12.74 -15.49 -8.66
N TYR A 20 -13.13 -15.76 -7.41
CA TYR A 20 -12.23 -15.62 -6.27
C TYR A 20 -11.16 -16.71 -6.32
N LYS A 21 -9.93 -16.33 -5.98
CA LYS A 21 -8.77 -17.21 -5.92
C LYS A 21 -8.37 -17.45 -4.48
N GLU A 22 -7.73 -18.58 -4.23
CA GLU A 22 -7.14 -18.86 -2.91
C GLU A 22 -6.00 -17.90 -2.56
N SER A 23 -5.41 -17.25 -3.56
CA SER A 23 -4.38 -16.22 -3.39
C SER A 23 -4.94 -14.81 -3.17
N ASP A 24 -6.27 -14.62 -3.20
CA ASP A 24 -6.86 -13.31 -2.98
C ASP A 24 -6.65 -12.88 -1.54
N LEU A 25 -6.28 -11.61 -1.35
CA LEU A 25 -6.11 -11.03 -0.03
C LEU A 25 -7.44 -10.96 0.71
N TYR A 26 -7.40 -11.29 2.00
CA TYR A 26 -8.50 -11.00 2.91
C TYR A 26 -8.70 -9.49 3.03
N ASP A 27 -9.91 -9.09 3.42
CA ASP A 27 -10.24 -7.67 3.51
C ASP A 27 -9.36 -6.92 4.53
N TRP A 28 -8.99 -7.57 5.64
CA TRP A 28 -8.05 -7.00 6.61
C TRP A 28 -6.61 -6.87 6.09
N GLU A 29 -6.21 -7.66 5.09
CA GLU A 29 -4.85 -7.56 4.48
C GLU A 29 -4.78 -6.43 3.46
N LYS A 30 -5.92 -6.03 2.88
CA LYS A 30 -5.98 -4.87 1.98
C LYS A 30 -5.78 -3.57 2.75
N GLU A 31 -6.29 -3.50 3.98
CA GLU A 31 -6.14 -2.34 4.85
C GLU A 31 -4.68 -2.11 5.27
N SER A 32 -3.91 -3.17 5.52
CA SER A 32 -2.49 -3.05 5.88
C SER A 32 -1.61 -2.52 4.74
N ASN A 33 -1.86 -2.95 3.50
CA ASN A 33 -1.05 -2.51 2.35
C ASN A 33 -1.28 -1.03 2.01
N GLY A 34 -2.51 -0.51 2.20
CA GLY A 34 -2.79 0.90 1.97
C GLY A 34 -2.01 1.82 2.90
N ILE A 35 -1.79 1.41 4.14
CA ILE A 35 -1.04 2.20 5.13
C ILE A 35 0.45 2.21 4.80
N GLU A 36 1.02 1.05 4.42
CA GLU A 36 2.45 0.95 4.10
C GLU A 36 2.82 1.75 2.83
N ASP A 37 2.00 1.67 1.78
CA ASP A 37 2.22 2.40 0.54
C ASP A 37 2.11 3.93 0.74
N GLU A 38 1.15 4.37 1.56
CA GLU A 38 0.95 5.79 1.86
C GLU A 38 2.10 6.36 2.70
N VAL A 39 2.58 5.60 3.71
CA VAL A 39 3.72 5.99 4.55
C VAL A 39 5.03 6.03 3.75
N LEU A 40 5.26 5.06 2.86
CA LEU A 40 6.47 5.04 2.01
C LEU A 40 6.49 6.24 1.05
N THR A 41 5.33 6.58 0.48
CA THR A 41 5.16 7.73 -0.42
C THR A 41 5.42 9.05 0.32
N GLN A 42 4.84 9.23 1.51
CA GLN A 42 5.02 10.43 2.32
C GLN A 42 6.48 10.64 2.75
N ASN A 43 7.16 9.58 3.17
CA ASN A 43 8.57 9.65 3.57
C ASN A 43 9.49 10.02 2.38
N SER A 44 9.20 9.48 1.19
CA SER A 44 9.94 9.81 -0.03
C SER A 44 9.80 11.27 -0.42
N ALA A 45 8.59 11.83 -0.29
CA ALA A 45 8.31 13.25 -0.59
C ALA A 45 9.04 14.19 0.40
N LEU A 46 9.00 13.88 1.70
CA LEU A 46 9.71 14.66 2.72
C LEU A 46 11.23 14.68 2.49
N GLN A 47 11.81 13.54 2.08
CA GLN A 47 13.24 13.46 1.79
C GLN A 47 13.65 14.34 0.60
N GLN A 48 12.85 14.35 -0.47
CA GLN A 48 13.11 15.22 -1.63
C GLN A 48 13.02 16.71 -1.27
N GLN A 49 12.03 17.08 -0.46
CA GLN A 49 11.83 18.46 -0.05
C GLN A 49 12.98 18.97 0.85
N ALA A 50 13.47 18.12 1.75
CA ALA A 50 14.62 18.44 2.60
C ALA A 50 15.91 18.67 1.77
N GLN A 51 16.14 17.87 0.73
CA GLN A 51 17.29 18.05 -0.17
C GLN A 51 17.22 19.37 -0.96
N GLN A 52 16.04 19.74 -1.46
CA GLN A 52 15.85 21.00 -2.18
C GLN A 52 16.11 22.23 -1.28
N THR A 53 15.66 22.17 -0.03
CA THR A 53 15.81 23.29 0.91
C THR A 53 17.28 23.49 1.29
N GLN A 54 18.06 22.41 1.43
CA GLN A 54 19.50 22.51 1.67
C GLN A 54 20.25 23.13 0.49
N GLN A 55 19.89 22.78 -0.75
CA GLN A 55 20.52 23.38 -1.92
C GLN A 55 20.22 24.88 -2.06
N GLN A 56 18.98 25.30 -1.76
CA GLN A 56 18.62 26.72 -1.76
C GLN A 56 19.38 27.52 -0.69
N GLN A 57 19.56 26.95 0.51
CA GLN A 57 20.34 27.63 1.56
C GLN A 57 21.81 27.80 1.16
N GLN A 58 22.43 26.79 0.54
CA GLN A 58 23.82 26.91 0.08
C GLN A 58 23.97 27.97 -1.02
N GLN A 59 23.02 28.06 -1.95
CA GLN A 59 23.02 29.11 -2.97
C GLN A 59 22.80 30.50 -2.36
N ALA A 60 21.88 30.63 -1.39
CA ALA A 60 21.60 31.90 -0.71
C ALA A 60 22.79 32.43 0.12
N VAL A 61 23.59 31.53 0.70
CA VAL A 61 24.82 31.91 1.42
C VAL A 61 25.89 32.42 0.45
N LEU A 62 26.06 31.76 -0.70
CA LEU A 62 27.04 32.18 -1.72
C LEU A 62 26.69 33.53 -2.36
N SER A 63 25.40 33.86 -2.49
CA SER A 63 24.97 35.14 -3.05
C SER A 63 25.17 36.34 -2.11
N ASN A 64 25.40 36.10 -0.81
CA ASN A 64 25.57 37.17 0.19
C ASN A 64 27.04 37.56 0.45
N ILE A 65 28.00 36.93 -0.25
CA ILE A 65 29.45 37.12 -0.05
C ILE A 65 30.08 38.00 -1.16
N ASN A 66 29.32 38.44 -2.16
CA ASN A 66 29.74 39.46 -3.16
C ASN A 66 29.08 40.80 -2.89
#